data_AF-A0A533S154-F1
#
_entry.id   AF-A0A533S154-F1
#
_cell.length_a   1.000
_cell.length_b   1.000
_cell.length_c   1.000
_cell.angle_alpha   90.00
_cell.angle_beta   90.00
_cell.angle_gamma   90.00
#
_symmetry.space_group_name_H-M   'P 1'
#
loop_
_entity.id
_entity.type
_entity.pdbx_description
1 polymer ?
#
loop_
_entity_poly.entity_id
_entity_poly.type
_entity_poly.pdbx_seq_one_letter_code
_entity_poly.pdbx_strand_id
1 'polypeptide(L)'
;MPNLNILIFAAVVVIVWFVVIYFWPRLLLSVYKRAILVTGTGDGPIPVNTLYTEPQEVFADPLHTLASAPRVMTSGVNRDTLMILGWLDLQEGPLVLHVPDMNDRYY
;
A
#
# COMPACT_ATOMS: atom_id res chain seq x y z
N MET A 1 -44.09 19.31 -7.86
CA MET A 1 -43.79 17.91 -7.47
C MET A 1 -42.60 17.45 -8.31
N PRO A 2 -41.50 16.94 -7.72
CA PRO A 2 -40.36 16.45 -8.50
C PRO A 2 -40.82 15.31 -9.42
N ASN A 3 -40.30 15.30 -10.65
CA ASN A 3 -40.60 14.25 -11.63
C ASN A 3 -40.05 12.91 -11.11
N LEU A 4 -40.87 11.85 -11.17
CA LEU A 4 -40.51 10.50 -10.73
C LEU A 4 -39.16 10.02 -11.31
N ASN A 5 -38.87 10.38 -12.56
CA ASN A 5 -37.60 10.04 -13.21
C ASN A 5 -36.38 10.67 -12.52
N ILE A 6 -36.53 11.90 -12.01
CA ILE A 6 -35.47 12.62 -11.28
C ILE A 6 -35.24 11.95 -9.92
N LEU A 7 -36.30 11.53 -9.24
CA LEU A 7 -36.19 10.83 -7.95
C LEU A 7 -35.51 9.47 -8.10
N ILE A 8 -35.88 8.69 -9.13
CA ILE A 8 -35.24 7.41 -9.43
C ILE A 8 -33.76 7.63 -9.75
N PHE A 9 -33.44 8.60 -10.61
CA PHE A 9 -32.06 8.92 -10.95
C PHE A 9 -31.24 9.30 -9.71
N ALA A 10 -31.76 10.19 -8.87
CA ALA A 10 -31.08 10.60 -7.63
C ALA A 10 -30.85 9.41 -6.69
N ALA A 11 -31.84 8.53 -6.51
CA ALA A 11 -31.70 7.34 -5.69
C ALA A 11 -30.62 6.38 -6.23
N VAL A 12 -30.59 6.17 -7.55
CA VAL A 12 -29.55 5.35 -8.21
C VAL A 12 -28.17 5.95 -8.01
N VAL A 13 -28.00 7.27 -8.21
CA VAL A 13 -26.71 7.96 -7.99
C VAL A 13 -26.22 7.77 -6.56
N VAL A 14 -27.10 7.95 -5.58
CA VAL A 14 -26.76 7.76 -4.16
C VAL A 14 -26.32 6.33 -3.88
N ILE A 15 -27.06 5.33 -4.35
CA ILE A 15 -26.71 3.91 -4.18
C ILE A 15 -25.36 3.60 -4.83
N VAL A 16 -25.11 4.08 -6.05
CA VAL A 16 -23.84 3.88 -6.74
C VAL A 16 -22.69 4.50 -5.96
N TRP A 17 -22.84 5.71 -5.42
CA TRP A 17 -21.82 6.33 -4.58
C TRP A 17 -21.54 5.52 -3.32
N PHE A 18 -22.56 5.01 -2.64
CA PHE A 18 -22.37 4.13 -1.49
C PHE A 18 -21.61 2.85 -1.86
N VAL A 19 -21.96 2.22 -2.99
CA VAL A 19 -21.25 1.05 -3.50
C VAL A 19 -19.79 1.39 -3.79
N VAL A 20 -19.51 2.49 -4.49
CA VAL A 20 -18.14 2.92 -4.80
C VAL A 20 -17.34 3.16 -3.52
N ILE A 21 -17.86 3.93 -2.57
CA ILE A 21 -17.18 4.24 -1.31
C ILE A 21 -16.94 2.97 -0.49
N TYR A 22 -17.93 2.06 -0.45
CA TYR A 22 -17.83 0.80 0.28
C TYR A 22 -16.73 -0.12 -0.29
N PHE A 23 -16.63 -0.22 -1.63
CA PHE A 23 -15.64 -1.08 -2.28
C PHE A 23 -14.29 -0.40 -2.52
N TRP A 24 -14.20 0.92 -2.40
CA TRP A 24 -12.98 1.69 -2.64
C TRP A 24 -11.76 1.18 -1.86
N PRO A 25 -11.84 0.90 -0.54
CA PRO A 25 -10.69 0.38 0.20
C PRO A 25 -10.19 -0.97 -0.34
N ARG A 26 -11.09 -1.85 -0.75
CA ARG A 26 -10.74 -3.18 -1.29
C ARG A 26 -10.13 -3.08 -2.69
N LEU A 27 -10.61 -2.15 -3.50
CA LEU A 27 -10.01 -1.83 -4.80
C LEU A 27 -8.58 -1.30 -4.61
N LEU A 28 -8.38 -0.35 -3.68
CA LEU A 28 -7.05 0.16 -3.35
C LEU A 28 -6.13 -0.94 -2.82
N LEU A 29 -6.60 -1.81 -1.91
CA LEU A 29 -5.80 -2.94 -1.42
C LEU A 29 -5.35 -3.86 -2.55
N SER A 30 -6.20 -4.10 -3.55
CA SER A 30 -5.82 -4.89 -4.73
C SER A 30 -4.73 -4.21 -5.56
N VAL A 31 -4.79 -2.89 -5.70
CA VAL A 31 -3.75 -2.08 -6.37
C VAL A 31 -2.44 -2.13 -5.58
N TYR A 32 -2.48 -1.92 -4.26
CA TYR A 32 -1.29 -2.00 -3.40
C TYR A 32 -0.66 -3.40 -3.41
N LYS A 33 -1.47 -4.46 -3.28
CA LYS A 33 -1.00 -5.85 -3.39
C LYS A 33 -0.24 -6.03 -4.70
N ARG A 34 -0.81 -5.61 -5.83
CA ARG A 34 -0.16 -5.72 -7.14
C ARG A 34 1.12 -4.89 -7.21
N ALA A 35 1.11 -3.66 -6.71
CA ALA A 35 2.29 -2.80 -6.68
C ALA A 35 3.44 -3.47 -5.90
N ILE A 36 3.17 -4.01 -4.70
CA ILE A 36 4.16 -4.72 -3.87
C ILE A 36 4.69 -5.97 -4.59
N LEU A 37 3.79 -6.83 -5.09
CA LEU A 37 4.15 -8.16 -5.58
C LEU A 37 4.72 -8.18 -7.00
N VAL A 38 4.51 -7.13 -7.81
CA VAL A 38 4.94 -7.09 -9.23
C VAL A 38 5.98 -6.01 -9.47
N THR A 39 5.90 -4.90 -8.75
CA THR A 39 6.74 -3.73 -9.00
C THR A 39 7.73 -3.51 -7.86
N GLY A 40 7.30 -3.77 -6.62
CA GLY A 40 8.05 -3.48 -5.40
C GLY A 40 8.28 -1.99 -5.18
N THR A 41 9.34 -1.68 -4.43
CA THR A 41 9.64 -0.34 -3.88
C THR A 41 10.95 0.25 -4.37
N GLY A 42 11.69 -0.43 -5.24
CA GLY A 42 12.98 0.04 -5.73
C GLY A 42 13.79 -1.06 -6.40
N ASP A 43 13.87 -2.22 -5.73
CA ASP A 43 14.74 -3.34 -6.12
C ASP A 43 13.99 -4.50 -6.80
N GLY A 44 12.77 -4.23 -7.27
CA GLY A 44 11.93 -5.21 -7.96
C GLY A 44 10.88 -5.87 -7.05
N PRO A 45 10.20 -6.91 -7.58
CA PRO A 45 9.05 -7.55 -6.92
C PRO A 45 9.36 -8.06 -5.52
N ILE A 46 8.43 -7.87 -4.58
CA ILE A 46 8.52 -8.43 -3.22
C ILE A 46 7.68 -9.72 -3.16
N PRO A 47 8.28 -10.91 -2.97
CA PRO A 47 7.52 -12.16 -2.88
C PRO A 47 6.54 -12.20 -1.71
N VAL A 48 5.46 -12.96 -1.87
CA VAL A 48 4.49 -13.22 -0.78
C VAL A 48 5.20 -13.86 0.42
N ASN A 49 4.82 -13.47 1.63
CA ASN A 49 5.39 -13.95 2.89
C ASN A 49 6.89 -13.66 3.05
N THR A 50 7.40 -12.65 2.34
CA THR A 50 8.74 -12.11 2.54
C THR A 50 8.66 -10.62 2.87
N LEU A 51 9.73 -10.11 3.46
CA LEU A 51 9.87 -8.70 3.81
C LEU A 51 11.00 -8.07 2.98
N TYR A 52 10.74 -6.86 2.51
CA TYR A 52 11.72 -5.97 1.93
C TYR A 52 12.06 -4.86 2.92
N THR A 53 13.35 -4.57 3.05
CA THR A 53 13.85 -3.41 3.81
C THR A 53 14.41 -2.41 2.82
N GLU A 54 14.00 -1.15 2.97
CA GLU A 54 14.54 -0.06 2.17
C GLU A 54 16.08 0.03 2.31
N PRO A 55 16.84 0.10 1.20
CA PRO A 55 18.27 0.32 1.24
C PRO A 55 18.61 1.64 1.92
N GLN A 56 19.61 1.61 2.80
CA GLN A 56 20.07 2.80 3.53
C GLN A 56 20.48 3.96 2.60
N GLU A 57 21.05 3.65 1.44
CA GLU A 57 21.43 4.65 0.44
C GLU A 57 20.22 5.43 -0.07
N VAL A 58 19.10 4.72 -0.33
CA VAL A 58 17.84 5.32 -0.79
C VAL A 58 17.20 6.16 0.30
N PHE A 59 17.22 5.69 1.54
CA PHE A 59 16.74 6.44 2.69
C PHE A 59 17.54 7.73 2.95
N ALA A 60 18.87 7.64 2.85
CA ALA A 60 19.78 8.77 3.11
C ALA A 60 19.71 9.84 2.02
N ASP A 61 19.51 9.45 0.76
CA ASP A 61 19.37 10.37 -0.37
C ASP A 61 18.27 9.91 -1.35
N PRO A 62 16.99 10.18 -1.04
CA PRO A 62 15.85 9.71 -1.82
C PRO A 62 15.67 10.47 -3.16
N LEU A 63 16.36 11.60 -3.34
CA LEU A 63 16.21 12.43 -4.53
C LEU A 63 17.18 12.03 -5.64
N HIS A 64 18.37 11.55 -5.29
CA HIS A 64 19.45 11.30 -6.26
C HIS A 64 19.74 9.82 -6.53
N THR A 65 19.26 8.88 -5.72
CA THR A 65 19.63 7.45 -5.83
C THR A 65 18.84 6.62 -6.83
N LEU A 66 17.61 7.02 -7.21
CA LEU A 66 16.76 6.20 -8.09
C LEU A 66 16.22 7.03 -9.26
N ALA A 67 16.98 7.06 -10.36
CA ALA A 67 16.55 7.63 -11.64
C ALA A 67 15.62 6.68 -12.44
N SER A 68 15.60 5.39 -12.11
CA SER A 68 14.93 4.34 -12.92
C SER A 68 13.93 3.47 -12.15
N ALA A 69 13.81 3.64 -10.82
CA ALA A 69 12.93 2.82 -10.01
C ALA A 69 11.64 3.56 -9.62
N PRO A 70 10.50 2.85 -9.52
CA PRO A 70 9.22 3.44 -9.19
C PRO A 70 9.24 4.05 -7.77
N ARG A 71 9.29 5.38 -7.68
CA ARG A 71 9.32 6.17 -6.43
C ARG A 71 8.00 6.18 -5.64
N VAL A 72 7.15 5.17 -5.81
CA VAL A 72 5.79 5.13 -5.25
C VAL A 72 5.80 5.15 -3.72
N MET A 73 6.92 4.74 -3.10
CA MET A 73 7.09 4.64 -1.65
C MET A 73 8.31 5.41 -1.11
N THR A 74 8.98 6.24 -1.92
CA THR A 74 10.20 6.97 -1.48
C THR A 74 10.04 8.50 -1.50
N SER A 75 9.07 9.04 -2.24
CA SER A 75 8.80 10.48 -2.25
C SER A 75 7.65 10.85 -1.30
N GLY A 76 7.91 11.76 -0.35
CA GLY A 76 6.90 12.24 0.61
C GLY A 76 6.59 11.28 1.77
N VAL A 77 7.42 10.25 1.97
CA VAL A 77 7.31 9.30 3.09
C VAL A 77 8.12 9.75 4.31
N ASN A 78 7.95 9.03 5.43
CA ASN A 78 8.68 9.29 6.66
C ASN A 78 10.20 9.30 6.43
N ARG A 79 10.90 10.27 7.05
CA ARG A 79 12.37 10.40 6.99
C ARG A 79 13.06 10.07 8.30
N ASP A 80 12.29 9.73 9.33
CA ASP A 80 12.84 9.44 10.65
C ASP A 80 13.03 7.93 10.88
N THR A 81 12.38 7.09 10.07
CA THR A 81 12.43 5.62 10.19
C THR A 81 12.61 4.93 8.85
N LEU A 82 13.46 3.90 8.83
CA LEU A 82 13.57 2.98 7.70
C LEU A 82 12.28 2.17 7.53
N MET A 83 11.85 1.96 6.28
CA MET A 83 10.65 1.20 5.97
C MET A 83 10.97 -0.30 5.78
N ILE A 84 10.14 -1.15 6.39
CA ILE A 84 10.05 -2.58 6.09
C ILE A 84 8.64 -2.85 5.53
N LEU A 85 8.55 -3.54 4.39
CA LEU A 85 7.29 -3.78 3.68
C LEU A 85 7.18 -5.23 3.19
N GLY A 86 5.99 -5.80 3.25
CA GLY A 86 5.70 -7.11 2.65
C GLY A 86 4.20 -7.37 2.53
N TRP A 87 3.83 -8.38 1.76
CA TRP A 87 2.45 -8.87 1.68
C TRP A 87 2.39 -10.26 2.32
N LEU A 88 1.65 -10.37 3.42
CA LEU A 88 1.47 -11.63 4.13
C LEU A 88 0.18 -12.32 3.68
N ASP A 89 0.31 -13.57 3.27
CA ASP A 89 -0.79 -14.48 2.99
C ASP A 89 -0.88 -15.55 4.08
N LEU A 90 -2.01 -15.54 4.78
CA LEU A 90 -2.29 -16.40 5.93
C LEU A 90 -3.33 -17.49 5.60
N GLN A 91 -3.66 -17.68 4.30
CA GLN A 91 -4.67 -18.67 3.89
C GLN A 91 -4.32 -20.10 4.30
N GLU A 92 -3.04 -20.46 4.21
CA GLU A 92 -2.54 -21.80 4.53
C GLU A 92 -2.23 -21.97 6.03
N GLY A 93 -2.15 -20.88 6.80
CA GLY A 93 -1.84 -20.93 8.22
C GLY A 93 -1.20 -19.64 8.76
N PRO A 94 -0.88 -19.62 10.07
CA PRO A 94 -0.25 -18.47 10.71
C PRO A 94 1.21 -18.30 10.26
N LEU A 95 1.67 -17.05 10.27
CA LEU A 95 3.07 -16.68 10.03
C LEU A 95 3.65 -16.04 11.30
N VAL A 96 4.91 -16.36 11.62
CA VAL A 96 5.65 -15.75 12.73
C VAL A 96 6.68 -14.78 12.18
N LEU A 97 6.59 -13.52 12.62
CA LEU A 97 7.61 -12.50 12.34
C LEU A 97 8.51 -12.35 13.56
N HIS A 98 9.82 -12.54 13.37
CA HIS A 98 10.80 -12.35 14.42
C HIS A 98 11.32 -10.92 14.39
N VAL A 99 11.00 -10.14 15.43
CA VAL A 99 11.54 -8.81 15.65
C VAL A 99 12.61 -8.92 16.75
N PRO A 100 13.86 -8.51 16.50
CA PRO A 100 14.91 -8.54 17.51
C PRO A 100 14.65 -7.51 18.61
N ASP A 101 15.39 -7.60 19.71
CA ASP A 101 15.39 -6.56 20.73
C ASP A 101 15.99 -5.26 20.16
N MET A 102 15.22 -4.18 20.22
CA MET A 102 15.58 -2.87 19.69
C MET A 102 16.02 -1.89 20.79
N ASN A 103 16.10 -2.35 22.05
CA ASN A 103 16.33 -1.52 23.23
C ASN A 103 15.33 -0.33 23.27
N ASP A 104 15.82 0.90 23.51
CA ASP A 104 15.00 2.11 23.60
C ASP A 104 14.72 2.80 22.24
N ARG A 105 15.02 2.15 21.10
CA ARG A 105 14.81 2.74 19.78
C ARG A 105 13.38 2.53 19.29
N TYR A 106 12.80 3.55 18.66
CA TYR A 106 11.52 3.43 17.95
C TYR A 106 11.67 2.58 16.68
N TYR A 107 10.73 1.64 16.47
CA TYR A 107 10.67 0.73 15.32
C TYR A 107 9.22 0.49 14.87
#